data_AF-A0A3N0ZM94-F1
#
_entry.id   AF-A0A3N0ZM94-F1
#
_cell.length_a   1.000
_cell.length_b   1.000
_cell.length_c   1.000
_cell.angle_alpha   90.00
_cell.angle_beta   90.00
_cell.angle_gamma   90.00
#
_symmetry.space_group_name_H-M   'P 1'
#
loop_
_entity.id
_entity.type
_entity.pdbx_description
1 polymer ?
#
loop_
_entity_poly.entity_id
_entity_poly.type
_entity_poly.pdbx_seq_one_letter_code
_entity_poly.pdbx_strand_id
1 'polypeptide(L)'
;MGNNNESNVLDSKSMFEHLFGEEIRIKDEIEKNGYALSELPLWIFDKDVLKVQPKQLWRIDLSSKRYYYTFIDKLRTVPKFYISVTSSIASLNLLPTNFALIEWYSQFPTIDEAKKAVQKLADYGTFDHIVIGELAKTGIMDLEAIPDLVEEYKRKNFLEYDNRFWTKYVRRDLIALDKWYKEHEVKPIAVELMLCGKDGYATMVDFICEMTIGTGANGKILKKDIKEGSCERVRVIIDWKSLLSFTKSKTFYKTNEFQLEACRRLVEENFPELRIDKLYNVSFEGSIRSAEVVMKEQTDKAIKLIELPNGSYSTEFDLYWEIFKVNNPDWNNPHDFDEVKGYVDIKKDAYLINPRNIKEIVIEKHRRFRNE
;
A
#
# COMPACT_ATOMS: atom_id res chain seq x y z
N MET A 1 22.00 -17.71 35.97
CA MET A 1 21.02 -18.81 36.05
C MET A 1 19.64 -18.21 35.81
N GLY A 2 18.91 -18.73 34.82
CA GLY A 2 17.56 -18.28 34.47
C GLY A 2 17.44 -17.60 33.10
N ASN A 3 17.77 -18.31 32.02
CA ASN A 3 17.29 -18.00 30.68
C ASN A 3 15.78 -18.27 30.62
N ASN A 4 14.97 -17.23 30.38
CA ASN A 4 13.60 -17.38 29.87
C ASN A 4 13.50 -16.63 28.54
N ASN A 5 14.13 -17.19 27.50
CA ASN A 5 13.66 -16.98 26.12
C ASN A 5 12.66 -18.09 25.83
N GLU A 6 11.46 -17.98 26.39
CA GLU A 6 10.32 -18.68 25.81
C GLU A 6 10.02 -17.99 24.48
N SER A 7 10.26 -18.71 23.38
CA SER A 7 9.78 -18.34 22.07
C SER A 7 8.25 -18.33 22.12
N ASN A 8 7.67 -17.14 22.28
CA ASN A 8 6.24 -16.91 22.03
C ASN A 8 5.97 -17.06 20.54
N VAL A 9 6.02 -18.30 20.04
CA VAL A 9 5.42 -18.65 18.76
C VAL A 9 3.92 -18.62 19.01
N LEU A 10 3.28 -17.53 18.58
CA LEU A 10 1.82 -17.43 18.57
C LEU A 10 1.27 -18.65 17.82
N ASP A 11 0.23 -19.28 18.36
CA ASP A 11 -0.47 -20.30 17.58
C ASP A 11 -1.04 -19.67 16.29
N SER A 12 -1.29 -20.50 15.27
CA SER A 12 -1.65 -20.02 13.93
C SER A 12 -2.90 -19.14 13.93
N LYS A 13 -3.86 -19.39 14.84
CA LYS A 13 -5.09 -18.62 14.97
C LYS A 13 -4.83 -17.25 15.61
N SER A 14 -4.02 -17.20 16.67
CA SER A 14 -3.61 -15.95 17.30
C SER A 14 -2.75 -15.10 16.37
N MET A 15 -1.89 -15.73 15.56
CA MET A 15 -1.11 -15.06 14.53
C MET A 15 -2.02 -14.52 13.42
N PHE A 16 -3.04 -15.28 13.01
CA PHE A 16 -4.00 -14.82 12.02
C PHE A 16 -4.77 -13.58 12.48
N GLU A 17 -5.34 -13.61 13.69
CA GLU A 17 -6.09 -12.47 14.23
C GLU A 17 -5.20 -11.23 14.37
N HIS A 18 -3.93 -11.41 14.76
CA HIS A 18 -2.93 -10.35 14.81
C HIS A 18 -2.66 -9.71 13.45
N LEU A 19 -2.51 -10.53 12.40
CA LEU A 19 -2.14 -10.09 11.06
C LEU A 19 -3.31 -9.52 10.26
N PHE A 20 -4.46 -10.20 10.29
CA PHE A 20 -5.55 -10.00 9.34
C PHE A 20 -6.84 -9.49 9.97
N GLY A 21 -6.92 -9.41 11.31
CA GLY A 21 -8.15 -9.03 12.01
C GLY A 21 -8.72 -7.67 11.55
N GLU A 22 -7.85 -6.68 11.38
CA GLU A 22 -8.25 -5.33 10.95
C GLU A 22 -8.69 -5.30 9.47
N GLU A 23 -7.99 -6.01 8.58
CA GLU A 23 -8.33 -6.04 7.15
C GLU A 23 -9.67 -6.75 6.89
N ILE A 24 -9.96 -7.83 7.62
CA ILE A 24 -11.25 -8.51 7.55
C ILE A 24 -12.37 -7.58 8.03
N ARG A 25 -12.15 -6.89 9.16
CA ARG A 25 -13.11 -5.91 9.67
C ARG A 25 -13.41 -4.82 8.64
N ILE A 26 -12.39 -4.32 7.94
CA ILE A 26 -12.53 -3.32 6.88
C ILE A 26 -13.43 -3.85 5.75
N LYS A 27 -13.15 -5.06 5.23
CA LYS A 27 -13.93 -5.65 4.15
C LYS A 27 -15.40 -5.86 4.53
N ASP A 28 -15.65 -6.43 5.71
CA ASP A 28 -17.00 -6.65 6.23
C ASP A 28 -17.77 -5.32 6.41
N GLU A 29 -17.11 -4.26 6.90
CA GLU A 29 -17.72 -2.92 7.04
C GLU A 29 -18.08 -2.31 5.68
N ILE A 30 -17.22 -2.47 4.66
CA ILE A 30 -17.49 -1.98 3.29
C ILE A 30 -18.67 -2.73 2.68
N GLU A 31 -18.72 -4.06 2.79
CA GLU A 31 -19.83 -4.84 2.24
C GLU A 31 -21.16 -4.47 2.91
N LYS A 32 -21.15 -4.30 4.23
CA LYS A 32 -22.35 -4.01 5.00
C LYS A 32 -22.85 -2.57 4.87
N ASN A 33 -21.93 -1.61 4.87
CA ASN A 33 -22.27 -0.19 5.01
C ASN A 33 -21.88 0.67 3.79
N GLY A 34 -21.13 0.13 2.83
CA GLY A 34 -20.54 0.87 1.71
C GLY A 34 -19.22 1.57 2.04
N TYR A 35 -18.77 1.53 3.31
CA TYR A 35 -17.54 2.17 3.76
C TYR A 35 -16.94 1.46 4.98
N ALA A 36 -15.64 1.65 5.18
CA ALA A 36 -14.94 1.30 6.43
C ALA A 36 -14.07 2.44 6.92
N LEU A 37 -14.03 2.63 8.25
CA LEU A 37 -13.07 3.53 8.89
C LEU A 37 -12.04 2.68 9.62
N SER A 38 -10.76 2.95 9.39
CA SER A 38 -9.66 2.29 10.09
C SER A 38 -8.66 3.29 10.66
N GLU A 39 -8.16 2.95 11.84
CA GLU A 39 -6.94 3.53 12.41
C GLU A 39 -5.85 2.49 12.19
N LEU A 40 -5.06 2.65 11.14
CA LEU A 40 -4.00 1.68 10.89
C LEU A 40 -2.82 1.93 11.83
N PRO A 41 -2.30 0.88 12.47
CA PRO A 41 -1.20 1.00 13.40
C PRO A 41 0.08 1.42 12.67
N LEU A 42 0.76 2.42 13.21
CA LEU A 42 2.04 2.89 12.71
C LEU A 42 3.21 2.18 13.40
N TRP A 43 4.20 1.75 12.61
CA TRP A 43 5.41 1.11 13.11
C TRP A 43 6.66 1.88 12.68
N ILE A 44 7.24 2.60 13.65
CA ILE A 44 8.52 3.30 13.55
C ILE A 44 9.55 2.52 14.37
N PHE A 45 10.61 2.05 13.72
CA PHE A 45 11.67 1.28 14.36
C PHE A 45 12.78 2.18 14.90
N ASP A 46 13.12 3.21 14.13
CA ASP A 46 14.11 4.20 14.52
C ASP A 46 13.42 5.48 15.00
N LYS A 47 13.20 5.56 16.32
CA LYS A 47 12.58 6.71 16.97
C LYS A 47 13.50 7.94 17.03
N ASP A 48 14.80 7.75 16.86
CA ASP A 48 15.77 8.84 16.82
C ASP A 48 15.76 9.51 15.44
N VAL A 49 15.48 8.73 14.38
CA VAL A 49 15.27 9.21 13.00
C VAL A 49 13.84 9.74 12.78
N LEU A 50 12.82 9.12 13.39
CA LEU A 50 11.41 9.54 13.27
C LEU A 50 10.80 9.76 14.67
N LYS A 51 10.87 11.00 15.16
CA LYS A 51 10.54 11.33 16.56
C LYS A 51 9.11 10.99 16.98
N VAL A 52 8.10 11.27 16.14
CA VAL A 52 6.67 10.87 16.23
C VAL A 52 6.04 11.10 14.85
N GLN A 53 4.98 10.37 14.47
CA GLN A 53 4.13 10.78 13.33
C GLN A 53 3.65 12.23 13.54
N PRO A 54 3.91 13.16 12.59
CA PRO A 54 3.58 14.57 12.80
C PRO A 54 2.09 14.84 13.00
N LYS A 55 1.25 14.00 12.40
CA LYS A 55 -0.22 14.10 12.46
C LYS A 55 -0.84 12.72 12.56
N GLN A 56 -1.79 12.56 13.49
CA GLN A 56 -2.66 11.40 13.51
C GLN A 56 -3.55 11.43 12.26
N LEU A 57 -3.55 10.31 11.55
CA LEU A 57 -4.29 10.10 10.31
C LEU A 57 -5.18 8.88 10.46
N TRP A 58 -6.37 8.98 9.90
CA TRP A 58 -7.30 7.88 9.75
C TRP A 58 -7.58 7.65 8.27
N ARG A 59 -8.00 6.43 7.94
CA ARG A 59 -8.37 6.03 6.59
C ARG A 59 -9.88 5.81 6.52
N ILE A 60 -10.47 6.22 5.42
CA ILE A 60 -11.81 5.81 5.03
C ILE A 60 -11.74 5.19 3.63
N ASP A 61 -12.11 3.92 3.55
CA ASP A 61 -12.25 3.19 2.30
C ASP A 61 -13.71 3.26 1.87
N LEU A 62 -13.95 3.82 0.68
CA LEU A 62 -15.23 3.78 -0.03
C LEU A 62 -15.11 2.75 -1.17
N SER A 63 -16.23 2.23 -1.67
CA SER A 63 -16.26 1.13 -2.66
C SER A 63 -15.37 1.33 -3.91
N SER A 64 -15.06 2.58 -4.28
CA SER A 64 -14.22 2.90 -5.46
C SER A 64 -13.04 3.85 -5.18
N LYS A 65 -12.99 4.49 -4.00
CA LYS A 65 -12.00 5.51 -3.67
C LYS A 65 -11.57 5.40 -2.22
N ARG A 66 -10.29 5.62 -1.98
CA ARG A 66 -9.70 5.71 -0.66
C ARG A 66 -9.40 7.16 -0.34
N TYR A 67 -9.81 7.59 0.85
CA TYR A 67 -9.45 8.88 1.42
C TYR A 67 -8.75 8.67 2.76
N TYR A 68 -7.92 9.63 3.10
CA TYR A 68 -7.39 9.80 4.44
C TYR A 68 -8.00 11.07 5.03
N TYR A 69 -8.04 11.15 6.35
CA TYR A 69 -8.49 12.36 7.01
C TYR A 69 -7.78 12.60 8.32
N THR A 70 -7.77 13.87 8.70
CA THR A 70 -7.39 14.34 10.03
C THR A 70 -8.48 15.27 10.55
N PHE A 71 -8.41 15.67 11.81
CA PHE A 71 -9.30 16.68 12.36
C PHE A 71 -8.55 18.00 12.55
N ILE A 72 -9.17 19.09 12.10
CA ILE A 72 -8.61 20.43 12.26
C ILE A 72 -8.61 20.82 13.75
N ASP A 73 -9.60 20.32 14.49
CA ASP A 73 -9.81 20.61 15.90
C ASP A 73 -9.61 19.37 16.79
N LYS A 74 -9.17 19.60 18.03
CA LYS A 74 -9.00 18.53 19.04
C LYS A 74 -10.33 17.87 19.44
N LEU A 75 -11.46 18.54 19.22
CA LEU A 75 -12.78 17.99 19.51
C LEU A 75 -13.29 17.04 18.42
N ARG A 76 -12.52 16.84 17.34
CA ARG A 76 -12.85 15.98 16.21
C ARG A 76 -14.20 16.32 15.57
N THR A 77 -14.42 17.61 15.33
CA THR A 77 -15.69 18.13 14.78
C THR A 77 -15.60 18.55 13.33
N VAL A 78 -14.39 18.85 12.82
CA VAL A 78 -14.17 19.29 11.46
C VAL A 78 -13.11 18.41 10.80
N PRO A 79 -13.52 17.36 10.06
CA PRO A 79 -12.58 16.52 9.34
C PRO A 79 -12.07 17.24 8.09
N LYS A 80 -10.76 17.12 7.84
CA LYS A 80 -10.10 17.50 6.60
C LYS A 80 -9.67 16.25 5.86
N PHE A 81 -10.17 16.07 4.64
CA PHE A 81 -9.89 14.91 3.80
C PHE A 81 -8.71 15.15 2.85
N TYR A 82 -8.09 14.04 2.49
CA TYR A 82 -7.00 13.92 1.54
C TYR A 82 -7.29 12.73 0.63
N ILE A 83 -7.22 12.91 -0.69
CA ILE A 83 -7.35 11.78 -1.62
C ILE A 83 -6.13 10.85 -1.52
N SER A 84 -6.34 9.54 -1.60
CA SER A 84 -5.22 8.59 -1.75
C SER A 84 -4.48 8.81 -3.08
N VAL A 85 -3.15 8.77 -3.08
CA VAL A 85 -2.33 8.79 -4.31
C VAL A 85 -2.76 7.70 -5.29
N THR A 86 -3.04 6.49 -4.81
CA THR A 86 -3.51 5.40 -5.67
C THR A 86 -4.88 5.70 -6.28
N SER A 87 -5.78 6.33 -5.53
CA SER A 87 -7.10 6.73 -6.02
C SER A 87 -7.04 7.90 -6.99
N SER A 88 -6.13 8.87 -6.79
CA SER A 88 -5.93 9.96 -7.75
C SER A 88 -5.36 9.43 -9.06
N ILE A 89 -4.42 8.47 -9.00
CA ILE A 89 -3.86 7.82 -10.19
C ILE A 89 -4.95 7.04 -10.93
N ALA A 90 -5.73 6.23 -10.21
CA ALA A 90 -6.83 5.46 -10.81
C ALA A 90 -7.95 6.35 -11.38
N SER A 91 -8.17 7.54 -10.81
CA SER A 91 -9.17 8.49 -11.30
C SER A 91 -8.75 9.19 -12.59
N LEU A 92 -7.48 9.12 -12.97
CA LEU A 92 -6.97 9.75 -14.18
C LEU A 92 -6.77 8.72 -15.29
N ASN A 93 -7.69 8.71 -16.24
CA ASN A 93 -7.51 8.10 -17.56
C ASN A 93 -6.52 8.87 -18.46
N LEU A 94 -5.60 9.65 -17.87
CA LEU A 94 -4.65 10.49 -18.61
C LEU A 94 -3.42 9.73 -19.09
N LEU A 95 -3.12 8.60 -18.44
CA LEU A 95 -2.05 7.72 -18.88
C LEU A 95 -2.66 6.68 -19.82
N PRO A 96 -2.11 6.48 -21.04
CA PRO A 96 -2.60 5.43 -21.92
C PRO A 96 -2.50 4.09 -21.18
N THR A 97 -3.59 3.33 -21.19
CA THR A 97 -3.59 1.96 -20.64
C THR A 97 -2.45 1.20 -21.27
N ASN A 98 -1.54 0.66 -20.43
CA ASN A 98 -0.36 -0.03 -20.92
C ASN A 98 -0.77 -1.17 -21.88
N PHE A 99 -0.13 -1.27 -23.03
CA PHE A 99 -0.44 -2.31 -24.02
C PHE A 99 -0.39 -3.73 -23.44
N ALA A 100 0.54 -4.02 -22.53
CA ALA A 100 0.62 -5.30 -21.84
C ALA A 100 -0.60 -5.57 -20.95
N LEU A 101 -1.17 -4.53 -20.34
CA LEU A 101 -2.40 -4.64 -19.55
C LEU A 101 -3.61 -4.88 -20.45
N ILE A 102 -3.67 -4.21 -21.61
CA ILE A 102 -4.69 -4.46 -22.64
C ILE A 102 -4.59 -5.90 -23.14
N GLU A 103 -3.38 -6.37 -23.46
CA GLU A 103 -3.12 -7.74 -23.89
C GLU A 103 -3.54 -8.75 -22.81
N TRP A 104 -3.24 -8.48 -21.55
CA TRP A 104 -3.68 -9.31 -20.44
C TRP A 104 -5.22 -9.34 -20.32
N TYR A 105 -5.89 -8.18 -20.37
CA TYR A 105 -7.36 -8.13 -20.36
C TYR A 105 -7.97 -8.89 -21.54
N SER A 106 -7.32 -8.87 -22.72
CA SER A 106 -7.80 -9.56 -23.91
C SER A 106 -7.75 -11.10 -23.81
N GLN A 107 -7.04 -11.65 -22.82
CA GLN A 107 -6.98 -13.10 -22.58
C GLN A 107 -8.24 -13.63 -21.89
N PHE A 108 -9.08 -12.77 -21.31
CA PHE A 108 -10.31 -13.17 -20.64
C PHE A 108 -11.50 -13.15 -21.62
N PRO A 109 -12.35 -14.18 -21.60
CA PRO A 109 -13.51 -14.25 -22.48
C PRO A 109 -14.61 -13.24 -22.09
N THR A 110 -14.64 -12.76 -20.84
CA THR A 110 -15.62 -11.77 -20.36
C THR A 110 -14.99 -10.74 -19.42
N ILE A 111 -15.62 -9.57 -19.33
CA ILE A 111 -15.24 -8.51 -18.38
C ILE A 111 -15.36 -9.00 -16.93
N ASP A 112 -16.36 -9.83 -16.62
CA ASP A 112 -16.55 -10.32 -15.26
C ASP A 112 -15.46 -11.30 -14.84
N GLU A 113 -14.98 -12.13 -15.75
CA GLU A 113 -13.81 -12.99 -15.49
C GLU A 113 -12.53 -12.18 -15.29
N ALA A 114 -12.32 -11.13 -16.10
CA ALA A 114 -11.22 -10.20 -15.90
C ALA A 114 -11.30 -9.49 -14.53
N LYS A 115 -12.49 -9.02 -14.13
CA LYS A 115 -12.70 -8.41 -12.80
C LYS A 115 -12.41 -9.40 -11.67
N LYS A 116 -12.88 -10.65 -11.78
CA LYS A 116 -12.56 -11.72 -10.82
C LYS A 116 -11.06 -11.97 -10.77
N ALA A 117 -10.36 -11.97 -11.90
CA ALA A 117 -8.91 -12.14 -11.94
C ALA A 117 -8.16 -10.98 -11.26
N VAL A 118 -8.58 -9.73 -11.51
CA VAL A 118 -8.04 -8.55 -10.82
C VAL A 118 -8.26 -8.65 -9.31
N GLN A 119 -9.47 -9.03 -8.88
CA GLN A 119 -9.78 -9.19 -7.45
C GLN A 119 -8.89 -10.25 -6.79
N LYS A 120 -8.68 -11.40 -7.45
CA LYS A 120 -7.76 -12.45 -6.96
C LYS A 120 -6.34 -11.93 -6.76
N LEU A 121 -5.84 -11.12 -7.70
CA LEU A 121 -4.51 -10.52 -7.60
C LEU A 121 -4.43 -9.50 -6.46
N ALA A 122 -5.49 -8.70 -6.27
CA ALA A 122 -5.57 -7.71 -5.20
C ALA A 122 -5.63 -8.36 -3.81
N ASP A 123 -6.42 -9.42 -3.65
CA ASP A 123 -6.51 -10.17 -2.40
C ASP A 123 -5.17 -10.85 -2.05
N TYR A 124 -4.47 -11.41 -3.05
CA TYR A 124 -3.12 -11.94 -2.86
C TYR A 124 -2.14 -10.86 -2.44
N GLY A 125 -2.13 -9.72 -3.16
CA GLY A 125 -1.23 -8.61 -2.84
C GLY A 125 -1.44 -8.08 -1.43
N THR A 126 -2.69 -8.01 -0.97
CA THR A 126 -3.03 -7.63 0.40
C THR A 126 -2.48 -8.64 1.41
N PHE A 127 -2.68 -9.94 1.17
CA PHE A 127 -2.14 -10.99 2.03
C PHE A 127 -0.61 -10.93 2.12
N ASP A 128 0.04 -10.80 0.96
CA ASP A 128 1.50 -10.75 0.83
C ASP A 128 2.10 -9.53 1.54
N HIS A 129 1.52 -8.33 1.35
CA HIS A 129 1.93 -7.11 2.05
C HIS A 129 1.83 -7.23 3.57
N ILE A 130 0.73 -7.80 4.10
CA ILE A 130 0.56 -7.99 5.54
C ILE A 130 1.68 -8.89 6.10
N VAL A 131 1.98 -9.99 5.42
CA VAL A 131 3.01 -10.95 5.84
C VAL A 131 4.43 -10.36 5.72
N ILE A 132 4.72 -9.62 4.65
CA ILE A 132 5.99 -8.90 4.48
C ILE A 132 6.16 -7.82 5.55
N GLY A 133 5.09 -7.06 5.81
CA GLY A 133 5.04 -6.04 6.85
C GLY A 133 5.31 -6.63 8.23
N GLU A 134 4.79 -7.83 8.52
CA GLU A 134 5.09 -8.54 9.77
C GLU A 134 6.56 -8.94 9.87
N LEU A 135 7.12 -9.56 8.83
CA LEU A 135 8.54 -9.90 8.81
C LEU A 135 9.41 -8.67 9.07
N ALA A 136 9.08 -7.52 8.47
CA ALA A 136 9.78 -6.27 8.68
C ALA A 136 9.67 -5.75 10.13
N LYS A 137 8.55 -6.04 10.82
CA LYS A 137 8.31 -5.64 12.22
C LYS A 137 9.01 -6.51 13.23
N THR A 138 8.86 -7.82 13.10
CA THR A 138 9.31 -8.79 14.11
C THR A 138 10.70 -9.30 13.81
N GLY A 139 11.15 -9.19 12.55
CA GLY A 139 12.36 -9.84 12.04
C GLY A 139 12.24 -11.35 11.89
N ILE A 140 11.07 -11.95 12.20
CA ILE A 140 10.86 -13.39 12.22
C ILE A 140 9.48 -13.73 11.65
N MET A 141 9.43 -14.65 10.68
CA MET A 141 8.19 -15.21 10.17
C MET A 141 8.31 -16.74 10.08
N ASP A 142 7.33 -17.46 10.64
CA ASP A 142 7.28 -18.92 10.53
C ASP A 142 6.73 -19.34 9.16
N LEU A 143 7.61 -19.93 8.35
CA LEU A 143 7.23 -20.44 7.03
C LEU A 143 6.25 -21.61 7.11
N GLU A 144 6.25 -22.39 8.19
CA GLU A 144 5.33 -23.51 8.38
C GLU A 144 3.91 -23.07 8.74
N ALA A 145 3.73 -21.87 9.29
CA ALA A 145 2.41 -21.30 9.55
C ALA A 145 1.71 -20.77 8.28
N ILE A 146 2.44 -20.48 7.21
CA ILE A 146 1.90 -19.86 5.98
C ILE A 146 0.70 -20.60 5.36
N PRO A 147 0.69 -21.94 5.22
CA PRO A 147 -0.46 -22.66 4.68
C PRO A 147 -1.73 -22.42 5.50
N ASP A 148 -1.63 -22.44 6.83
CA ASP A 148 -2.76 -22.23 7.73
C ASP A 148 -3.28 -20.80 7.64
N LEU A 149 -2.37 -19.82 7.58
CA LEU A 149 -2.73 -18.40 7.40
C LEU A 149 -3.46 -18.17 6.07
N VAL A 150 -3.04 -18.82 4.98
CA VAL A 150 -3.71 -18.73 3.67
C VAL A 150 -5.12 -19.31 3.72
N GLU A 151 -5.29 -20.50 4.31
CA GLU A 151 -6.61 -21.12 4.41
C GLU A 151 -7.55 -20.35 5.34
N GLU A 152 -7.04 -19.79 6.44
CA GLU A 152 -7.85 -18.96 7.31
C GLU A 152 -8.24 -17.63 6.64
N TYR A 153 -7.31 -17.00 5.90
CA TYR A 153 -7.60 -15.78 5.14
C TYR A 153 -8.70 -16.04 4.11
N LYS A 154 -8.59 -17.15 3.38
CA LYS A 154 -9.60 -17.60 2.42
C LYS A 154 -10.97 -17.78 3.06
N ARG A 155 -11.02 -18.52 4.18
CA ARG A 155 -12.26 -18.83 4.89
C ARG A 155 -12.95 -17.57 5.41
N LYS A 156 -12.18 -16.63 5.97
CA LYS A 156 -12.70 -15.40 6.56
C LYS A 156 -13.15 -14.36 5.53
N ASN A 157 -12.50 -14.33 4.37
CA ASN A 157 -12.84 -13.43 3.27
C ASN A 157 -13.79 -14.07 2.25
N PHE A 158 -14.35 -15.25 2.53
CA PHE A 158 -15.26 -15.99 1.63
C PHE A 158 -14.71 -16.14 0.20
N LEU A 159 -13.40 -16.40 0.06
CA LEU A 159 -12.75 -16.46 -1.25
C LEU A 159 -13.05 -17.79 -1.96
N GLU A 160 -13.90 -17.74 -2.98
CA GLU A 160 -14.35 -18.92 -3.74
C GLU A 160 -13.46 -19.29 -4.94
N TYR A 161 -12.14 -19.09 -4.83
CA TYR A 161 -11.22 -19.36 -5.94
C TYR A 161 -9.97 -20.14 -5.53
N ASP A 162 -9.31 -20.70 -6.55
CA ASP A 162 -8.06 -21.44 -6.39
C ASP A 162 -6.91 -20.51 -5.93
N ASN A 163 -6.37 -20.81 -4.76
CA ASN A 163 -5.30 -20.11 -4.08
C ASN A 163 -4.11 -21.02 -3.76
N ARG A 164 -4.05 -22.25 -4.33
CA ARG A 164 -3.02 -23.26 -4.02
C ARG A 164 -1.57 -22.78 -4.18
N PHE A 165 -1.36 -21.74 -4.98
CA PHE A 165 -0.07 -21.17 -5.26
C PHE A 165 0.37 -20.09 -4.27
N TRP A 166 -0.53 -19.55 -3.45
CA TRP A 166 -0.23 -18.47 -2.49
C TRP A 166 0.86 -18.88 -1.51
N THR A 167 0.69 -20.02 -0.85
CA THR A 167 1.67 -20.57 0.09
C THR A 167 3.06 -20.69 -0.51
N LYS A 168 3.15 -21.19 -1.75
CA LYS A 168 4.42 -21.37 -2.45
C LYS A 168 5.10 -20.03 -2.74
N TYR A 169 4.33 -19.04 -3.20
CA TYR A 169 4.90 -17.74 -3.57
C TYR A 169 5.27 -16.91 -2.37
N VAL A 170 4.42 -16.84 -1.34
CA VAL A 170 4.73 -16.11 -0.10
C VAL A 170 5.97 -16.70 0.59
N ARG A 171 6.11 -18.03 0.66
CA ARG A 171 7.34 -18.66 1.17
C ARG A 171 8.57 -18.28 0.34
N ARG A 172 8.45 -18.26 -1.00
CA ARG A 172 9.54 -17.80 -1.89
C ARG A 172 9.89 -16.34 -1.59
N ASP A 173 8.89 -15.48 -1.42
CA ASP A 173 9.06 -14.03 -1.27
C ASP A 173 9.73 -13.71 0.08
N LEU A 174 9.33 -14.39 1.15
CA LEU A 174 9.99 -14.31 2.46
C LEU A 174 11.45 -14.80 2.42
N ILE A 175 11.76 -15.87 1.69
CA ILE A 175 13.14 -16.34 1.51
C ILE A 175 13.98 -15.34 0.70
N ALA A 176 13.39 -14.75 -0.35
CA ALA A 176 14.06 -13.71 -1.13
C ALA A 176 14.36 -12.48 -0.25
N LEU A 177 13.40 -12.06 0.58
CA LEU A 177 13.57 -10.96 1.52
C LEU A 177 14.67 -11.24 2.54
N ASP A 178 14.69 -12.41 3.19
CA ASP A 178 15.76 -12.76 4.15
C ASP A 178 17.16 -12.65 3.55
N LYS A 179 17.34 -13.11 2.31
CA LYS A 179 18.61 -12.95 1.57
C LYS A 179 18.91 -11.49 1.31
N TRP A 180 17.95 -10.74 0.80
CA TRP A 180 18.11 -9.32 0.47
C TRP A 180 18.43 -8.48 1.71
N TYR A 181 17.79 -8.75 2.85
CA TYR A 181 18.09 -8.11 4.14
C TYR A 181 19.56 -8.31 4.55
N LYS A 182 20.09 -9.52 4.35
CA LYS A 182 21.48 -9.85 4.67
C LYS A 182 22.46 -9.24 3.68
N GLU A 183 22.19 -9.38 2.38
CA GLU A 183 23.08 -8.90 1.31
C GLU A 183 23.19 -7.37 1.29
N HIS A 184 22.08 -6.66 1.49
CA HIS A 184 22.03 -5.21 1.49
C HIS A 184 22.07 -4.60 2.91
N GLU A 185 22.33 -5.42 3.93
CA GLU A 185 22.44 -4.99 5.34
C GLU A 185 21.27 -4.08 5.76
N VAL A 186 20.05 -4.46 5.41
CA VAL A 186 18.87 -3.59 5.49
C VAL A 186 18.54 -3.28 6.95
N LYS A 187 18.32 -1.99 7.23
CA LYS A 187 17.87 -1.47 8.52
C LYS A 187 16.52 -0.78 8.35
N PRO A 188 15.40 -1.41 8.75
CA PRO A 188 14.09 -0.78 8.74
C PRO A 188 14.08 0.56 9.49
N ILE A 189 13.48 1.59 8.90
CA ILE A 189 13.17 2.87 9.56
C ILE A 189 11.67 2.88 9.90
N ALA A 190 10.82 2.60 8.93
CA ALA A 190 9.36 2.55 9.08
C ALA A 190 8.72 1.57 8.11
N VAL A 191 7.56 1.04 8.49
CA VAL A 191 6.71 0.19 7.64
C VAL A 191 5.25 0.63 7.78
N GLU A 192 4.50 0.61 6.68
CA GLU A 192 3.10 1.06 6.59
C GLU A 192 2.88 2.50 7.14
N LEU A 193 3.78 3.42 6.80
CA LEU A 193 3.76 4.79 7.32
C LEU A 193 2.75 5.66 6.56
N MET A 194 1.63 6.00 7.20
CA MET A 194 0.63 6.91 6.64
C MET A 194 1.07 8.37 6.73
N LEU A 195 1.02 9.09 5.61
CA LEU A 195 1.37 10.51 5.53
C LEU A 195 0.38 11.28 4.66
N CYS A 196 0.21 12.56 4.98
CA CYS A 196 -0.58 13.51 4.22
C CYS A 196 0.23 14.77 3.96
N GLY A 197 -0.06 15.44 2.83
CA GLY A 197 0.67 16.62 2.38
C GLY A 197 -0.22 17.85 2.30
N LYS A 198 0.40 19.03 2.31
CA LYS A 198 -0.28 20.32 2.09
C LYS A 198 -1.00 20.39 0.75
N ASP A 199 -0.47 19.66 -0.23
CA ASP A 199 -1.03 19.56 -1.59
C ASP A 199 -2.29 18.67 -1.62
N GLY A 200 -2.73 18.17 -0.47
CA GLY A 200 -4.02 17.53 -0.21
C GLY A 200 -4.15 16.06 -0.60
N TYR A 201 -3.08 15.42 -1.06
CA TYR A 201 -3.05 13.96 -1.18
C TYR A 201 -2.42 13.31 0.05
N ALA A 202 -2.66 12.02 0.20
CA ALA A 202 -2.11 11.18 1.25
C ALA A 202 -1.82 9.77 0.71
N THR A 203 -0.95 9.04 1.39
CA THR A 203 -0.66 7.64 1.07
C THR A 203 -0.18 6.91 2.31
N MET A 204 -0.17 5.58 2.22
CA MET A 204 0.62 4.71 3.06
C MET A 204 1.93 4.42 2.32
N VAL A 205 3.06 4.60 2.99
CA VAL A 205 4.40 4.28 2.48
C VAL A 205 4.74 2.87 2.97
N ASP A 206 4.90 1.92 2.05
CA ASP A 206 5.06 0.51 2.40
C ASP A 206 6.28 0.29 3.29
N PHE A 207 7.46 0.77 2.87
CA PHE A 207 8.70 0.54 3.60
C PHE A 207 9.73 1.63 3.38
N ILE A 208 10.33 2.10 4.48
CA ILE A 208 11.46 3.01 4.50
C ILE A 208 12.60 2.32 5.23
N CYS A 209 13.79 2.32 4.64
CA CYS A 209 14.96 1.71 5.27
C CYS A 209 16.26 2.41 4.88
N GLU A 210 17.30 2.12 5.65
CA GLU A 210 18.68 2.29 5.20
C GLU A 210 19.18 0.96 4.65
N MET A 211 19.86 0.99 3.51
CA MET A 211 20.44 -0.20 2.92
C MET A 211 21.77 0.12 2.23
N THR A 212 22.59 -0.91 2.08
CA THR A 212 23.85 -0.88 1.33
C THR A 212 23.54 -1.22 -0.13
N ILE A 213 23.99 -0.40 -1.08
CA ILE A 213 23.89 -0.66 -2.52
C ILE A 213 25.26 -0.71 -3.17
N GLY A 214 25.36 -1.42 -4.29
CA GLY A 214 26.58 -1.48 -5.11
C GLY A 214 26.49 -0.66 -6.39
N THR A 215 27.52 -0.78 -7.22
CA THR A 215 27.60 -0.08 -8.52
C THR A 215 26.87 -0.82 -9.63
N GLY A 216 26.33 -2.01 -9.36
CA GLY A 216 25.54 -2.78 -10.30
C GLY A 216 24.18 -2.13 -10.61
N ALA A 217 23.57 -2.56 -11.72
CA ALA A 217 22.25 -2.08 -12.12
C ALA A 217 21.22 -2.24 -10.99
N ASN A 218 20.40 -1.21 -10.79
CA ASN A 218 19.41 -1.12 -9.72
C ASN A 218 19.99 -1.33 -8.31
N GLY A 219 21.24 -0.92 -8.07
CA GLY A 219 21.88 -1.01 -6.75
C GLY A 219 22.42 -2.39 -6.40
N LYS A 220 22.48 -3.34 -7.36
CA LYS A 220 23.01 -4.68 -7.14
C LYS A 220 24.48 -4.62 -6.67
N ILE A 221 24.78 -5.31 -5.58
CA ILE A 221 26.14 -5.45 -5.07
C ILE A 221 26.90 -6.47 -5.92
N LEU A 222 27.97 -6.01 -6.56
CA LEU A 222 28.87 -6.85 -7.34
C LEU A 222 30.05 -7.30 -6.47
N LYS A 223 30.67 -8.43 -6.82
CA LYS A 223 31.88 -8.91 -6.11
C LYS A 223 33.01 -7.89 -6.09
N LYS A 224 33.12 -7.05 -7.14
CA LYS A 224 34.10 -5.95 -7.19
C LYS A 224 33.80 -4.87 -6.15
N ASP A 225 32.52 -4.60 -5.86
CA ASP A 225 32.13 -3.54 -4.95
C ASP A 225 32.57 -3.86 -3.51
N ILE A 226 32.43 -5.13 -3.12
CA ILE A 226 32.93 -5.65 -1.84
C ILE A 226 34.45 -5.57 -1.75
N LYS A 227 35.17 -5.91 -2.83
CA LYS A 227 36.65 -5.90 -2.86
C LYS A 227 37.24 -4.50 -2.83
N GLU A 228 36.60 -3.56 -3.52
CA GLU A 228 37.07 -2.19 -3.70
C GLU A 228 36.51 -1.23 -2.64
N GLY A 229 35.55 -1.68 -1.82
CA GLY A 229 34.89 -0.84 -0.83
C GLY A 229 34.02 0.26 -1.45
N SER A 230 33.44 0.01 -2.63
CA SER A 230 32.65 0.98 -3.38
C SER A 230 31.13 0.87 -3.16
N CYS A 231 30.72 0.12 -2.13
CA CYS A 231 29.34 0.11 -1.69
C CYS A 231 28.96 1.43 -1.01
N GLU A 232 27.71 1.87 -1.21
CA GLU A 232 27.16 3.09 -0.64
C GLU A 232 26.02 2.76 0.33
N ARG A 233 25.94 3.48 1.45
CA ARG A 233 24.80 3.41 2.37
C ARG A 233 23.79 4.50 2.00
N VAL A 234 22.56 4.10 1.69
CA VAL A 234 21.51 5.00 1.20
C VAL A 234 20.22 4.84 2.01
N ARG A 235 19.44 5.91 2.10
CA ARG A 235 18.06 5.88 2.60
C ARG A 235 17.11 5.73 1.42
N VAL A 236 16.20 4.77 1.54
CA VAL A 236 15.34 4.40 0.42
C VAL A 236 13.89 4.31 0.83
N ILE A 237 13.01 4.62 -0.12
CA ILE A 237 11.61 4.20 -0.07
C ILE A 237 11.45 3.01 -1.01
N ILE A 238 10.81 1.96 -0.50
CA ILE A 238 10.46 0.75 -1.24
C ILE A 238 8.94 0.65 -1.35
N ASP A 239 8.47 0.34 -2.55
CA ASP A 239 7.08 0.01 -2.88
C ASP A 239 7.04 -1.44 -3.36
N TRP A 240 6.43 -2.33 -2.56
CA TRP A 240 6.41 -3.77 -2.79
C TRP A 240 5.38 -4.12 -3.86
N LYS A 241 5.82 -4.82 -4.91
CA LYS A 241 4.97 -5.31 -5.99
C LYS A 241 4.89 -6.83 -5.93
N SER A 242 3.82 -7.30 -5.28
CA SER A 242 3.45 -8.71 -5.23
C SER A 242 3.21 -9.25 -6.63
N LEU A 243 3.96 -10.30 -7.01
CA LEU A 243 3.90 -10.91 -8.33
C LEU A 243 3.36 -12.33 -8.25
N LEU A 244 2.15 -12.52 -8.77
CA LEU A 244 1.68 -13.81 -9.28
C LEU A 244 2.08 -13.91 -10.75
N SER A 245 3.34 -14.27 -11.01
CA SER A 245 3.87 -14.39 -12.37
C SER A 245 3.15 -15.52 -13.13
N PHE A 246 2.12 -15.17 -13.91
CA PHE A 246 1.61 -15.99 -15.01
C PHE A 246 2.03 -15.46 -16.40
N THR A 247 2.53 -14.22 -16.49
CA THR A 247 3.02 -13.63 -17.75
C THR A 247 4.29 -12.82 -17.50
N LYS A 248 5.30 -12.97 -18.37
CA LYS A 248 6.61 -12.28 -18.33
C LYS A 248 6.53 -10.77 -18.67
N SER A 249 5.40 -10.11 -18.42
CA SER A 249 5.20 -8.72 -18.82
C SER A 249 5.63 -7.76 -17.70
N LYS A 250 6.23 -6.63 -18.12
CA LYS A 250 7.03 -5.72 -17.30
C LYS A 250 6.28 -5.23 -16.04
N THR A 251 6.81 -5.64 -14.88
CA THR A 251 6.35 -5.43 -13.49
C THR A 251 6.13 -3.98 -13.07
N PHE A 252 6.71 -3.02 -13.79
CA PHE A 252 6.85 -1.65 -13.30
C PHE A 252 6.34 -0.63 -14.30
N TYR A 253 5.22 -0.01 -13.94
CA TYR A 253 4.48 0.97 -14.75
C TYR A 253 4.90 2.40 -14.42
N LYS A 254 4.60 3.35 -15.31
CA LYS A 254 4.84 4.78 -15.09
C LYS A 254 4.11 5.27 -13.84
N THR A 255 2.91 4.76 -13.58
CA THR A 255 2.13 5.04 -12.35
C THR A 255 2.89 4.73 -11.07
N ASN A 256 3.76 3.72 -11.07
CA ASN A 256 4.56 3.37 -9.90
C ASN A 256 5.64 4.43 -9.62
N GLU A 257 6.14 5.10 -10.66
CA GLU A 257 7.10 6.21 -10.55
C GLU A 257 6.43 7.40 -9.85
N PHE A 258 5.19 7.73 -10.24
CA PHE A 258 4.39 8.77 -9.58
C PHE A 258 4.05 8.42 -8.13
N GLN A 259 3.69 7.16 -7.85
CA GLN A 259 3.37 6.71 -6.49
C GLN A 259 4.58 6.88 -5.56
N LEU A 260 5.76 6.41 -5.97
CA LEU A 260 6.99 6.53 -5.19
C LEU A 260 7.43 7.99 -4.99
N GLU A 261 7.28 8.83 -6.01
CA GLU A 261 7.59 10.25 -5.90
C GLU A 261 6.63 10.97 -4.93
N ALA A 262 5.34 10.64 -4.95
CA ALA A 262 4.39 11.14 -3.95
C ALA A 262 4.81 10.72 -2.53
N CYS A 263 5.21 9.46 -2.34
CA CYS A 263 5.73 8.97 -1.05
C CYS A 263 6.95 9.78 -0.61
N ARG A 264 7.93 10.03 -1.50
CA ARG A 264 9.14 10.81 -1.21
C ARG A 264 8.79 12.22 -0.73
N ARG A 265 7.95 12.94 -1.48
CA ARG A 265 7.51 14.29 -1.13
C ARG A 265 6.79 14.34 0.22
N LEU A 266 5.93 13.35 0.49
CA LEU A 266 5.22 13.26 1.76
C LEU A 266 6.18 13.00 2.93
N VAL A 267 7.16 12.11 2.74
CA VAL A 267 8.19 11.84 3.76
C VAL A 267 9.00 13.10 4.02
N GLU A 268 9.52 13.76 3.00
CA GLU A 268 10.33 14.98 3.14
C GLU A 268 9.53 16.16 3.72
N GLU A 269 8.23 16.28 3.41
CA GLU A 269 7.36 17.31 4.00
C GLU A 269 7.11 17.06 5.50
N ASN A 270 6.91 15.80 5.89
CA ASN A 270 6.57 15.42 7.26
C ASN A 270 7.81 15.23 8.14
N PHE A 271 8.95 14.87 7.55
CA PHE A 271 10.24 14.63 8.21
C PHE A 271 11.37 15.29 7.40
N PRO A 272 11.53 16.63 7.47
CA PRO A 272 12.53 17.35 6.67
C PRO A 272 13.98 16.90 6.91
N GLU A 273 14.27 16.33 8.07
CA GLU A 273 15.55 15.72 8.44
C GLU A 273 15.80 14.36 7.77
N LEU A 274 14.74 13.67 7.37
CA LEU A 274 14.82 12.37 6.71
C LEU A 274 14.92 12.56 5.19
N ARG A 275 16.14 12.83 4.73
CA ARG A 275 16.45 12.80 3.30
C ARG A 275 16.33 11.38 2.75
N ILE A 276 15.63 11.23 1.62
CA ILE A 276 15.54 9.99 0.85
C ILE A 276 16.46 10.10 -0.37
N ASP A 277 17.33 9.12 -0.54
CA ASP A 277 18.34 9.11 -1.61
C ASP A 277 17.86 8.36 -2.85
N LYS A 278 17.10 7.27 -2.66
CA LYS A 278 16.65 6.41 -3.76
C LYS A 278 15.21 5.94 -3.59
N LEU A 279 14.55 5.70 -4.72
CA LEU A 279 13.21 5.14 -4.81
C LEU A 279 13.28 3.81 -5.57
N TYR A 280 12.74 2.74 -4.98
CA TYR A 280 12.71 1.43 -5.62
C TYR A 280 11.32 0.84 -5.64
N ASN A 281 10.91 0.35 -6.81
CA ASN A 281 9.91 -0.69 -6.83
C ASN A 281 10.60 -2.04 -6.68
N VAL A 282 10.02 -2.91 -5.85
CA VAL A 282 10.62 -4.20 -5.53
C VAL A 282 9.64 -5.33 -5.76
N SER A 283 10.09 -6.39 -6.40
CA SER A 283 9.30 -7.61 -6.62
C SER A 283 10.15 -8.86 -6.38
N PHE A 284 9.55 -10.03 -6.53
CA PHE A 284 10.21 -11.31 -6.23
C PHE A 284 10.15 -12.25 -7.44
N GLU A 285 11.28 -12.92 -7.71
CA GLU A 285 11.41 -13.86 -8.83
C GLU A 285 12.06 -15.18 -8.41
N GLY A 286 12.05 -16.14 -9.34
CA GLY A 286 12.67 -17.45 -9.16
C GLY A 286 11.78 -18.50 -8.51
N SER A 287 12.39 -19.66 -8.25
CA SER A 287 11.82 -20.74 -7.44
C SER A 287 12.21 -20.55 -5.97
N ILE A 288 11.65 -21.33 -5.04
CA ILE A 288 12.07 -21.33 -3.63
C ILE A 288 13.60 -21.47 -3.47
N ARG A 289 14.25 -22.28 -4.32
CA ARG A 289 15.71 -22.51 -4.25
C ARG A 289 16.53 -21.34 -4.81
N SER A 290 15.96 -20.60 -5.75
CA SER A 290 16.61 -19.50 -6.48
C SER A 290 15.87 -18.18 -6.25
N ALA A 291 15.23 -18.05 -5.08
CA ALA A 291 14.38 -16.92 -4.75
C ALA A 291 15.27 -15.68 -4.62
N GLU A 292 14.91 -14.62 -5.32
CA GLU A 292 15.67 -13.38 -5.41
C GLU A 292 14.72 -12.17 -5.42
N VAL A 293 15.21 -11.08 -4.81
CA VAL A 293 14.59 -9.77 -4.89
C VAL A 293 15.01 -9.10 -6.19
N VAL A 294 14.03 -8.56 -6.92
CA VAL A 294 14.24 -7.75 -8.12
C VAL A 294 13.87 -6.31 -7.80
N MET A 295 14.87 -5.45 -7.81
CA MET A 295 14.69 -4.01 -7.62
C MET A 295 14.70 -3.29 -8.97
N LYS A 296 13.85 -2.28 -9.10
CA LYS A 296 13.92 -1.29 -10.18
C LYS A 296 14.03 0.09 -9.57
N GLU A 297 15.12 0.77 -9.89
CA GLU A 297 15.34 2.16 -9.47
C GLU A 297 14.38 3.09 -10.23
N GLN A 298 13.69 3.96 -9.49
CA GLN A 298 12.69 4.91 -10.00
C GLN A 298 13.00 6.37 -9.64
N THR A 299 14.11 6.61 -8.93
CA THR A 299 14.59 7.95 -8.55
C THR A 299 14.59 8.89 -9.75
N ASP A 300 14.11 10.11 -9.52
CA ASP A 300 14.02 11.22 -10.48
C ASP A 300 13.15 11.01 -11.73
N LYS A 301 12.52 9.84 -11.93
CA LYS A 301 11.78 9.56 -13.16
C LYS A 301 10.51 10.37 -13.30
N ALA A 302 9.76 10.55 -12.21
CA ALA A 302 8.52 11.32 -12.18
C ALA A 302 8.77 12.84 -12.06
N ILE A 303 10.01 13.29 -11.85
CA ILE A 303 10.35 14.71 -11.75
C ILE A 303 11.13 15.25 -12.97
N LYS A 304 11.15 14.49 -14.07
CA LYS A 304 11.70 14.97 -15.34
C LYS A 304 11.02 16.28 -15.74
N LEU A 305 11.84 17.26 -16.12
CA LEU A 305 11.36 18.57 -16.58
C LEU A 305 10.68 18.45 -17.94
N ILE A 306 9.53 19.10 -18.05
CA ILE A 306 8.76 19.30 -19.29
C ILE A 306 8.71 20.80 -19.55
N GLU A 307 9.03 21.20 -20.77
CA GLU A 307 8.81 22.56 -21.26
C GLU A 307 7.33 22.74 -21.67
N LEU A 308 6.70 23.78 -21.15
CA LEU A 308 5.31 24.14 -21.42
C LEU A 308 5.23 25.08 -22.64
N PRO A 309 4.08 25.17 -23.33
CA PRO A 309 3.92 26.01 -24.53
C PRO A 309 4.24 27.51 -24.33
N ASN A 310 4.23 27.99 -23.09
CA ASN A 310 4.56 29.36 -22.71
C ASN A 310 6.06 29.57 -22.40
N GLY A 311 6.92 28.57 -22.63
CA GLY A 311 8.36 28.60 -22.37
C GLY A 311 8.76 28.40 -20.89
N SER A 312 7.80 28.11 -20.00
CA SER A 312 8.10 27.74 -18.61
C SER A 312 8.32 26.23 -18.47
N TYR A 313 8.86 25.79 -17.33
CA TYR A 313 9.13 24.37 -17.04
C TYR A 313 8.27 23.88 -15.87
N SER A 314 7.84 22.62 -15.95
CA SER A 314 7.18 21.89 -14.86
C SER A 314 7.77 20.49 -14.76
N THR A 315 7.58 19.79 -13.65
CA THR A 315 7.87 18.35 -13.59
C THR A 315 6.69 17.53 -14.11
N GLU A 316 6.94 16.28 -14.54
CA GLU A 316 5.88 15.33 -14.87
C GLU A 316 4.88 15.17 -13.72
N PHE A 317 5.36 15.04 -12.49
CA PHE A 317 4.54 14.92 -11.28
C PHE A 317 3.65 16.14 -11.07
N ASP A 318 4.21 17.35 -11.13
CA ASP A 318 3.44 18.57 -10.88
C ASP A 318 2.37 18.76 -11.95
N LEU A 319 2.70 18.50 -13.22
CA LEU A 319 1.73 18.57 -14.32
C LEU A 319 0.60 17.54 -14.13
N TYR A 320 0.94 16.29 -13.78
CA TYR A 320 -0.05 15.27 -13.45
C TYR A 320 -1.00 15.75 -12.34
N TRP A 321 -0.44 16.33 -11.27
CA TRP A 321 -1.21 16.77 -10.12
C TRP A 321 -2.11 17.97 -10.43
N GLU A 322 -1.64 18.93 -11.21
CA GLU A 322 -2.47 20.05 -11.67
C GLU A 322 -3.64 19.57 -12.53
N ILE A 323 -3.39 18.68 -13.50
CA ILE A 323 -4.47 18.14 -14.34
C ILE A 323 -5.47 17.34 -13.49
N PHE A 324 -5.01 16.59 -12.48
CA PHE A 324 -5.89 15.91 -11.54
C PHE A 324 -6.88 16.86 -10.89
N LYS A 325 -6.38 17.96 -10.30
CA LYS A 325 -7.19 18.96 -9.61
C LYS A 325 -8.19 19.65 -10.55
N VAL A 326 -7.76 19.96 -11.77
CA VAL A 326 -8.63 20.58 -12.79
C VAL A 326 -9.79 19.63 -13.17
N ASN A 327 -9.50 18.34 -13.35
CA ASN A 327 -10.51 17.36 -13.73
C ASN A 327 -11.39 16.89 -12.56
N ASN A 328 -10.96 17.11 -11.32
CA ASN A 328 -11.66 16.67 -10.12
C ASN A 328 -11.70 17.80 -9.09
N PRO A 329 -12.42 18.92 -9.31
CA PRO A 329 -12.37 20.09 -8.42
C PRO A 329 -12.78 19.79 -6.96
N ASP A 330 -13.62 18.77 -6.74
CA ASP A 330 -14.07 18.31 -5.43
C ASP A 330 -13.26 17.12 -4.86
N TRP A 331 -12.04 16.90 -5.36
CA TRP A 331 -11.16 15.80 -4.98
C TRP A 331 -10.87 15.63 -3.48
N ASN A 332 -11.03 16.68 -2.66
CA ASN A 332 -10.91 16.64 -1.19
C ASN A 332 -12.25 16.71 -0.46
N ASN A 333 -13.35 16.56 -1.18
CA ASN A 333 -14.68 16.53 -0.64
C ASN A 333 -15.30 15.18 -1.04
N PRO A 334 -15.03 14.11 -0.28
CA PRO A 334 -15.61 12.81 -0.60
C PRO A 334 -17.14 12.96 -0.64
N HIS A 335 -17.72 12.73 -1.81
CA HIS A 335 -19.16 12.90 -2.03
C HIS A 335 -19.98 11.85 -1.29
N ASP A 336 -21.23 12.21 -1.02
CA ASP A 336 -22.24 11.32 -0.42
C ASP A 336 -22.29 9.99 -1.17
N PHE A 337 -22.28 8.88 -0.43
CA PHE A 337 -22.70 7.60 -0.99
C PHE A 337 -24.17 7.39 -0.67
N ASP A 338 -24.89 6.84 -1.64
CA ASP A 338 -26.30 6.49 -1.45
C ASP A 338 -26.39 5.28 -0.53
N GLU A 339 -26.79 5.50 0.72
CA GLU A 339 -27.17 4.40 1.61
C GLU A 339 -28.60 3.98 1.22
N VAL A 340 -28.77 2.81 0.60
CA VAL A 340 -30.09 2.24 0.34
C VAL A 340 -30.58 1.58 1.62
N LYS A 341 -31.54 2.23 2.31
CA LYS A 341 -32.26 1.62 3.44
C LYS A 341 -33.67 1.27 3.03
N GLY A 342 -34.06 0.03 3.30
CA GLY A 342 -35.38 -0.50 2.96
C GLY A 342 -35.36 -2.02 2.87
N TYR A 343 -36.53 -2.61 2.67
CA TYR A 343 -36.70 -4.02 2.35
C TYR A 343 -37.27 -4.11 0.93
N VAL A 344 -36.80 -5.09 0.16
CA VAL A 344 -37.39 -5.43 -1.13
C VAL A 344 -38.68 -6.20 -0.85
N ASP A 345 -39.83 -5.52 -0.90
CA ASP A 345 -41.14 -6.15 -0.94
C ASP A 345 -41.65 -6.09 -2.38
N ILE A 346 -41.82 -7.26 -3.02
CA ILE A 346 -42.30 -7.38 -4.41
C ILE A 346 -43.67 -6.68 -4.61
N LYS A 347 -44.40 -6.37 -3.53
CA LYS A 347 -45.70 -5.69 -3.56
C LYS A 347 -45.64 -4.22 -3.13
N LYS A 348 -44.50 -3.71 -2.67
CA LYS A 348 -44.33 -2.32 -2.22
C LYS A 348 -42.93 -1.81 -2.57
N ASP A 349 -42.86 -0.97 -3.60
CA ASP A 349 -41.68 -0.16 -3.88
C ASP A 349 -41.55 0.94 -2.80
N ALA A 350 -40.77 0.67 -1.76
CA ALA A 350 -40.44 1.65 -0.73
C ALA A 350 -38.96 1.58 -0.39
N TYR A 351 -38.13 2.18 -1.24
CA TYR A 351 -36.72 2.40 -0.98
C TYR A 351 -36.54 3.81 -0.42
N LEU A 352 -35.80 3.94 0.69
CA LEU A 352 -35.28 5.22 1.15
C LEU A 352 -33.81 5.29 0.71
N ILE A 353 -33.55 6.12 -0.29
CA ILE A 353 -32.20 6.57 -0.61
C ILE A 353 -31.91 7.70 0.37
N ASN A 354 -31.04 7.45 1.36
CA ASN A 354 -30.61 8.51 2.27
C ASN A 354 -29.16 8.89 1.94
N PRO A 355 -28.92 10.04 1.28
CA PRO A 355 -27.56 10.52 1.09
C PRO A 355 -26.96 10.79 2.47
N ARG A 356 -25.97 9.99 2.87
CA ARG A 356 -25.25 10.26 4.11
C ARG A 356 -24.01 11.09 3.82
N ASN A 357 -23.91 12.20 4.53
CA ASN A 357 -22.72 13.03 4.50
C ASN A 357 -21.55 12.31 5.19
N ILE A 358 -20.48 12.03 4.44
CA ILE A 358 -19.28 11.36 4.94
C ILE A 358 -18.67 12.09 6.14
N LYS A 359 -18.74 13.43 6.17
CA LYS A 359 -18.28 14.23 7.31
C LYS A 359 -19.04 13.87 8.58
N GLU A 360 -20.37 13.76 8.49
CA GLU A 360 -21.23 13.44 9.63
C GLU A 360 -20.96 12.03 10.15
N ILE A 361 -20.77 11.05 9.24
CA ILE A 361 -20.41 9.68 9.59
C ILE A 361 -19.10 9.63 10.38
N VAL A 362 -18.07 10.31 9.87
CA VAL A 362 -16.75 10.39 10.52
C VAL A 362 -16.87 10.99 11.92
N ILE A 363 -17.60 12.10 12.05
CA ILE A 363 -17.83 12.78 13.34
C ILE A 363 -18.60 11.86 14.30
N GLU A 364 -19.67 11.22 13.85
CA GLU A 364 -20.50 10.33 14.65
C GLU A 364 -19.69 9.14 15.20
N LYS A 365 -18.91 8.46 14.34
CA LYS A 365 -18.10 7.31 14.74
C LYS A 365 -17.10 7.71 15.84
N HIS A 366 -16.39 8.83 15.67
CA HIS A 366 -15.42 9.30 16.66
C HIS A 366 -16.03 9.86 17.94
N ARG A 367 -17.31 10.28 17.94
CA ARG A 367 -18.02 10.66 19.17
C ARG A 367 -18.44 9.44 19.99
N ARG A 368 -18.89 8.36 19.34
CA ARG A 368 -19.28 7.10 20.02
C ARG A 368 -18.10 6.50 20.80
N PHE A 369 -16.91 6.50 20.20
CA PHE A 369 -15.67 6.04 20.87
C PHE A 369 -15.22 6.87 22.10
N ARG A 370 -15.83 8.04 22.39
CA ARG A 370 -15.53 8.80 23.63
C ARG A 370 -16.46 8.46 24.79
N ASN A 371 -17.59 7.79 24.51
CA ASN A 371 -18.64 7.49 25.47
C ASN A 371 -18.67 6.01 25.90
N GLU A 372 -17.78 5.19 25.32
CA GLU A 372 -17.42 3.83 25.73
C GLU A 372 -16.06 3.89 26.41
#